data_AF-A0A366SAW8-F1
#
_entry.id   AF-A0A366SAW8-F1
#
_cell.length_a   1.000
_cell.length_b   1.000
_cell.length_c   1.000
_cell.angle_alpha   90.00
_cell.angle_beta   90.00
_cell.angle_gamma   90.00
#
_symmetry.space_group_name_H-M   'P 1'
#
loop_
_entity.id
_entity.type
_entity.pdbx_description
1 polymer ?
#
loop_
_entity_poly.entity_id
_entity_poly.type
_entity_poly.pdbx_seq_one_letter_code
_entity_poly.pdbx_strand_id
1 'polypeptide(L)'
;MGEASRKKIVAAFTGATGAVGIHISSTLRHLNVETHLIISKWAAETIKYETDYTSTAVRALEDHVYNPSDLAAPIASGSFHVDGMIVAPCSVETLAAINAGICDDLISRTADVRLK
;
A
#
# COMPACT_ATOMS: atom_id res chain seq x y z
N MET A 1 2.74 22.43 23.33
CA MET A 1 3.68 21.36 22.90
C MET A 1 2.95 20.61 21.81
N GLY A 2 3.30 20.85 20.55
CA GLY A 2 2.60 20.21 19.43
C GLY A 2 2.88 18.73 19.44
N GLU A 3 1.82 17.92 19.48
CA GLU A 3 1.89 16.48 19.27
C GLU A 3 2.60 16.25 17.94
N ALA A 4 3.71 15.50 17.95
CA ALA A 4 4.41 15.19 16.72
C ALA A 4 3.45 14.39 15.82
N SER A 5 3.03 14.98 14.70
CA SER A 5 2.17 14.31 13.72
C SER A 5 2.76 12.95 13.36
N ARG A 6 1.93 11.90 13.39
CA ARG A 6 2.32 10.58 12.90
C ARG A 6 2.84 10.71 11.47
N LYS A 7 3.90 9.97 11.14
CA LYS A 7 4.36 9.81 9.76
C LYS A 7 3.26 9.12 8.95
N LYS A 8 3.08 9.51 7.69
CA LYS A 8 2.07 8.95 6.78
C LYS A 8 2.74 8.14 5.69
N ILE A 9 2.46 6.84 5.63
CA ILE A 9 3.07 5.96 4.63
C ILE A 9 1.97 5.26 3.83
N VAL A 10 2.10 5.29 2.50
CA VAL A 10 1.32 4.42 1.62
C VAL A 10 1.97 3.04 1.60
N ALA A 11 1.20 1.99 1.89
CA ALA A 11 1.63 0.61 1.76
C ALA A 11 0.84 -0.05 0.63
N ALA A 12 1.52 -0.54 -0.40
CA ALA A 12 0.91 -1.25 -1.52
C ALA A 12 1.39 -2.70 -1.55
N PHE A 13 0.46 -3.64 -1.42
CA PHE A 13 0.74 -5.07 -1.48
C PHE A 13 0.28 -5.63 -2.82
N THR A 14 1.16 -6.36 -3.50
CA THR A 14 0.93 -6.93 -4.82
C THR A 14 1.05 -8.46 -4.81
N GLY A 15 0.76 -9.12 -5.94
CA GLY A 15 0.71 -10.58 -6.08
C GLY A 15 2.06 -11.29 -6.08
N ALA A 16 2.90 -11.01 -5.09
CA ALA A 16 4.09 -11.77 -4.75
C ALA A 16 3.93 -12.27 -3.30
N THR A 17 5.00 -12.49 -2.52
CA THR A 17 4.87 -13.19 -1.22
C THR A 17 4.06 -12.42 -0.15
N GLY A 18 2.96 -13.02 0.30
CA GLY A 18 1.95 -12.36 1.16
C GLY A 18 2.45 -12.06 2.58
N ALA A 19 3.32 -12.92 3.12
CA ALA A 19 3.83 -12.79 4.48
C ALA A 19 4.61 -11.48 4.71
N VAL A 20 5.35 -11.01 3.69
CA VAL A 20 6.15 -9.78 3.79
C VAL A 20 5.27 -8.55 4.03
N GLY A 21 4.12 -8.45 3.34
CA GLY A 21 3.19 -7.33 3.53
C GLY A 21 2.68 -7.25 4.96
N ILE A 22 2.31 -8.40 5.55
CA ILE A 22 1.81 -8.50 6.92
C ILE A 22 2.86 -8.03 7.93
N HIS A 23 4.12 -8.42 7.75
CA HIS A 23 5.22 -7.97 8.61
C HIS A 23 5.45 -6.46 8.51
N ILE A 24 5.32 -5.88 7.32
CA ILE A 24 5.41 -4.43 7.11
C ILE A 24 4.28 -3.71 7.84
N SER A 25 3.02 -4.14 7.65
CA SER A 25 1.85 -3.60 8.36
C SER A 25 2.05 -3.59 9.87
N SER A 26 2.45 -4.75 10.44
CA SER A 26 2.70 -4.89 11.87
C SER A 26 3.81 -3.96 12.36
N THR A 27 4.89 -3.84 11.59
CA THR A 27 6.03 -2.96 11.93
C THR A 27 5.63 -1.48 11.89
N LEU A 28 4.96 -1.03 10.83
CA LEU A 28 4.51 0.37 10.70
C LEU A 28 3.56 0.75 11.84
N ARG A 29 2.66 -0.16 12.22
CA ARG A 29 1.76 0.03 13.36
C ARG A 29 2.53 0.17 14.67
N HIS A 30 3.51 -0.69 14.94
CA HIS A 30 4.37 -0.58 16.14
C HIS A 30 5.17 0.72 16.18
N LEU A 31 5.53 1.27 15.01
CA LEU A 31 6.23 2.55 14.88
C LEU A 31 5.28 3.77 14.94
N ASN A 32 3.99 3.56 15.21
CA ASN A 32 2.97 4.61 15.27
C ASN A 32 2.90 5.45 13.97
N VAL A 33 3.02 4.79 12.82
CA VAL A 33 2.85 5.37 11.48
C VAL A 33 1.39 5.29 11.08
N GLU A 34 0.84 6.38 10.53
CA GLU A 34 -0.47 6.40 9.88
C GLU A 34 -0.34 5.74 8.50
N THR A 35 -1.08 4.66 8.28
CA THR A 35 -0.93 3.86 7.06
C THR A 35 -2.10 3.99 6.09
N HIS A 36 -1.75 4.06 4.80
CA HIS A 36 -2.69 4.10 3.69
C HIS A 36 -2.47 2.88 2.79
N LEU A 37 -3.28 1.84 3.01
CA LEU A 37 -3.12 0.54 2.39
C LEU A 37 -3.85 0.42 1.05
N ILE A 38 -3.15 -0.15 0.06
CA ILE A 38 -3.74 -0.72 -1.15
C ILE A 38 -3.34 -2.20 -1.23
N ILE A 39 -4.31 -3.09 -1.43
CA ILE A 39 -4.05 -4.53 -1.65
C ILE A 39 -4.60 -4.90 -3.01
N SER A 40 -3.73 -5.32 -3.94
CA SER A 40 -4.15 -5.80 -5.25
C SER A 40 -4.97 -7.09 -5.13
N LYS A 41 -5.74 -7.41 -6.16
CA LYS A 41 -6.53 -8.66 -6.19
C LYS A 41 -5.65 -9.88 -5.91
N TRP A 42 -4.51 -9.97 -6.59
CA TRP A 42 -3.58 -11.09 -6.43
C TRP A 42 -2.92 -11.12 -5.05
N ALA A 43 -2.57 -9.96 -4.47
CA ALA A 43 -2.04 -9.91 -3.11
C ALA A 43 -3.03 -10.47 -2.08
N ALA A 44 -4.32 -10.12 -2.23
CA ALA A 44 -5.38 -10.61 -1.34
C ALA A 44 -5.55 -12.13 -1.43
N GLU A 45 -5.35 -12.72 -2.61
CA GLU A 45 -5.37 -14.16 -2.79
C GLU A 45 -4.09 -14.81 -2.24
N THR A 46 -2.91 -14.26 -2.53
CA THR A 46 -1.65 -14.81 -2.03
C THR A 46 -1.57 -14.83 -0.51
N ILE A 47 -2.08 -13.79 0.17
CA ILE A 47 -2.18 -13.77 1.64
C ILE A 47 -2.95 -14.99 2.16
N LYS A 48 -4.08 -15.34 1.53
CA LYS A 48 -4.90 -16.50 1.93
C LYS A 48 -4.21 -17.84 1.64
N TYR A 49 -3.40 -17.90 0.58
CA TYR A 49 -2.73 -19.14 0.16
C TYR A 49 -1.45 -19.42 0.95
N GLU A 50 -0.70 -18.38 1.31
CA GLU A 50 0.62 -18.52 1.93
C GLU A 50 0.60 -18.39 3.46
N THR A 51 -0.49 -17.89 4.04
CA THR A 51 -0.54 -17.54 5.46
C THR A 51 -1.89 -17.88 6.09
N ASP A 52 -1.93 -17.94 7.42
CA ASP A 52 -3.17 -18.10 8.19
C ASP A 52 -4.00 -16.79 8.28
N TYR A 53 -3.53 -15.71 7.65
CA TYR A 53 -4.23 -14.43 7.66
C TYR A 53 -5.27 -14.35 6.56
N THR A 54 -6.34 -13.62 6.84
CA THR A 54 -7.27 -13.16 5.81
C THR A 54 -6.90 -11.76 5.34
N SER A 55 -7.23 -11.42 4.10
CA SER A 55 -7.05 -10.05 3.62
C SER A 55 -7.84 -9.03 4.45
N THR A 56 -8.97 -9.42 5.04
CA THR A 56 -9.73 -8.59 6.00
C THR A 56 -8.94 -8.32 7.28
N ALA A 57 -8.29 -9.34 7.84
CA ALA A 57 -7.45 -9.18 9.03
C ALA A 57 -6.29 -8.22 8.78
N VAL A 58 -5.64 -8.31 7.61
CA VAL A 58 -4.58 -7.37 7.21
C VAL A 58 -5.11 -5.95 7.06
N ARG A 59 -6.26 -5.77 6.40
CA ARG A 59 -6.91 -4.46 6.26
C ARG A 59 -7.24 -3.81 7.61
N ALA A 60 -7.57 -4.62 8.63
CA ALA A 60 -7.86 -4.12 9.98
C ALA A 60 -6.63 -3.65 10.76
N LEU A 61 -5.41 -3.87 10.25
CA LEU A 61 -4.17 -3.36 10.84
C LEU A 61 -3.88 -1.91 10.46
N GLU A 62 -4.59 -1.37 9.48
CA GLU A 62 -4.26 -0.12 8.79
C GLU A 62 -5.24 1.01 9.14
N ASP A 63 -4.79 2.26 9.12
CA ASP A 63 -5.66 3.41 9.38
C ASP A 63 -6.63 3.66 8.21
N HIS A 64 -6.14 3.51 6.98
CA HIS A 64 -6.92 3.71 5.75
C HIS A 64 -6.69 2.60 4.75
N VAL A 65 -7.76 2.20 4.06
CA VAL A 65 -7.74 1.10 3.10
C VAL A 65 -8.47 1.52 1.83
N TYR A 66 -7.84 1.34 0.68
CA TYR A 66 -8.37 1.76 -0.62
C TYR A 66 -8.59 0.57 -1.55
N ASN A 67 -9.55 0.72 -2.46
CA ASN A 67 -9.73 -0.21 -3.55
C ASN A 67 -8.67 0.09 -4.64
N PRO A 68 -7.97 -0.92 -5.19
CA PRO A 68 -7.01 -0.70 -6.27
C PRO A 68 -7.58 0.01 -7.51
N SER A 69 -8.89 -0.05 -7.75
CA SER A 69 -9.54 0.65 -8.88
C SER A 69 -10.02 2.06 -8.53
N ASP A 70 -9.90 2.51 -7.28
CA ASP A 70 -10.38 3.82 -6.84
C ASP A 70 -9.35 4.92 -7.12
N LEU A 71 -9.30 5.37 -8.38
CA LEU A 71 -8.43 6.47 -8.82
C LEU A 71 -8.87 7.84 -8.27
N ALA A 72 -10.02 7.93 -7.58
CA ALA A 72 -10.48 9.15 -6.90
C ALA A 72 -9.98 9.23 -5.45
N ALA A 73 -9.30 8.19 -4.95
CA ALA A 73 -8.74 8.17 -3.61
C ALA A 73 -7.76 9.33 -3.38
N PRO A 74 -7.69 9.92 -2.16
CA PRO A 74 -6.80 11.03 -1.87
C PRO A 74 -5.33 10.76 -2.23
N ILE A 75 -4.87 9.52 -2.02
CA ILE A 75 -3.49 9.11 -2.29
C ILE A 75 -3.11 9.16 -3.78
N ALA A 76 -4.09 9.19 -4.70
CA ALA A 76 -3.88 9.41 -6.14
C ALA A 76 -3.59 10.88 -6.51
N SER A 77 -3.64 11.80 -5.55
CA SER A 77 -3.33 13.22 -5.73
C SER A 77 -2.00 13.60 -5.10
N GLY A 78 -1.20 14.40 -5.82
CA GLY A 78 0.04 14.98 -5.28
C GLY A 78 -0.18 16.04 -4.21
N SER A 79 -1.38 16.62 -4.12
CA SER A 79 -1.74 17.55 -3.04
C SER A 79 -1.98 16.83 -1.70
N PHE A 80 -2.21 15.52 -1.72
CA PHE A 80 -2.31 14.72 -0.51
C PHE A 80 -0.91 14.33 -0.04
N HIS A 81 -0.48 14.95 1.06
CA HIS A 81 0.87 14.77 1.59
C HIS A 81 1.01 13.42 2.31
N VAL A 82 2.01 12.65 1.91
CA VAL A 82 2.49 11.45 2.60
C VAL A 82 4.01 11.53 2.67
N ASP A 83 4.60 10.95 3.72
CA ASP A 83 6.04 10.94 3.93
C ASP A 83 6.77 9.92 3.04
N GLY A 84 6.03 8.98 2.45
CA GLY A 84 6.60 7.99 1.55
C GLY A 84 5.61 6.92 1.11
N MET A 85 6.07 6.05 0.22
CA MET A 85 5.34 4.90 -0.28
C MET A 85 6.24 3.67 -0.28
N ILE A 86 5.68 2.53 0.13
CA ILE A 86 6.30 1.22 0.10
C ILE A 86 5.45 0.31 -0.79
N VAL A 87 6.08 -0.34 -1.78
CA VAL A 87 5.45 -1.42 -2.55
C VAL A 87 6.16 -2.72 -2.18
N ALA A 88 5.54 -3.51 -1.30
CA ALA A 88 6.17 -4.74 -0.79
C ALA A 88 5.12 -5.71 -0.21
N PRO A 89 5.01 -6.94 -0.75
CA PRO A 89 5.79 -7.45 -1.88
C PRO A 89 5.43 -6.71 -3.19
N CYS A 90 6.40 -6.61 -4.11
CA CYS A 90 6.23 -5.99 -5.43
C CYS A 90 6.34 -7.06 -6.53
N SER A 91 5.27 -7.26 -7.29
CA SER A 91 5.28 -8.12 -8.47
C SER A 91 6.05 -7.43 -9.60
N VAL A 92 6.58 -8.23 -10.53
CA VAL A 92 7.27 -7.72 -11.71
C VAL A 92 6.32 -6.90 -12.58
N GLU A 93 5.04 -7.28 -12.66
CA GLU A 93 4.01 -6.53 -13.38
C GLU A 93 3.83 -5.12 -12.81
N THR A 94 3.66 -4.97 -11.50
CA THR A 94 3.52 -3.65 -10.87
C THR A 94 4.80 -2.84 -11.04
N LEU A 95 5.98 -3.45 -10.86
CA LEU A 95 7.25 -2.77 -11.07
C LEU A 95 7.39 -2.25 -12.51
N ALA A 96 7.04 -3.07 -13.50
CA ALA A 96 7.07 -2.70 -14.92
C ALA A 96 6.08 -1.56 -15.23
N ALA A 97 4.86 -1.61 -14.69
CA ALA A 97 3.87 -0.56 -14.85
C ALA A 97 4.36 0.78 -14.28
N ILE A 98 4.94 0.77 -13.07
CA ILE A 98 5.55 1.96 -12.45
C ILE A 98 6.69 2.50 -13.31
N ASN A 99 7.62 1.64 -13.74
CA ASN A 99 8.75 2.03 -14.58
C ASN A 99 8.31 2.64 -15.92
N ALA A 100 7.23 2.11 -16.51
CA ALA A 100 6.68 2.61 -17.77
C ALA A 100 5.76 3.83 -17.60
N GLY A 101 5.43 4.24 -16.38
CA GLY A 101 4.47 5.32 -16.11
C GLY A 101 3.03 4.96 -16.46
N ILE A 102 2.71 3.66 -16.54
CA ILE A 102 1.35 3.17 -16.83
C ILE A 102 0.54 3.24 -15.53
N CYS A 103 -0.43 4.15 -15.48
CA CYS A 103 -1.23 4.45 -14.28
C CYS A 103 -2.63 3.82 -14.32
N ASP A 104 -2.72 2.54 -14.67
CA ASP A 104 -4.00 1.83 -14.87
C ASP A 104 -4.71 1.45 -13.56
N ASP A 105 -4.01 1.53 -12.43
CA ASP A 105 -4.56 1.27 -11.09
C ASP A 105 -4.06 2.28 -10.06
N LEU A 106 -4.65 2.24 -8.86
CA LEU A 106 -4.31 3.14 -7.78
C LEU A 106 -2.87 2.94 -7.28
N ILE A 107 -2.30 1.74 -7.39
CA ILE A 107 -0.92 1.47 -6.95
C ILE A 107 0.06 2.21 -7.86
N SER A 108 -0.02 1.94 -9.16
CA SER A 108 0.82 2.56 -10.18
C SER A 108 0.61 4.08 -10.23
N ARG A 109 -0.65 4.55 -10.14
CA ARG A 109 -0.96 5.97 -10.07
C ARG A 109 -0.39 6.65 -8.82
N THR A 110 -0.49 6.01 -7.66
CA THR A 110 0.08 6.58 -6.43
C THR A 110 1.60 6.63 -6.52
N ALA A 111 2.24 5.61 -7.09
CA ALA A 111 3.69 5.60 -7.30
C ALA A 111 4.15 6.71 -8.26
N ASP A 112 3.48 6.90 -9.40
CA ASP A 112 3.71 8.00 -10.34
C ASP A 112 3.67 9.37 -9.63
N VAL A 113 2.66 9.57 -8.78
CA VAL A 113 2.52 10.79 -7.98
C VAL A 113 3.64 10.99 -6.97
N ARG A 114 4.25 9.92 -6.43
CA ARG A 114 5.38 10.02 -5.48
C ARG A 114 6.74 10.13 -6.14
N LEU A 115 6.87 9.76 -7.41
CA LEU A 115 8.13 9.86 -8.15
C LEU A 115 8.36 11.25 -8.75
N LYS A 116 7.30 12.01 -9.04
CA LYS A 116 7.37 13.36 -9.61
C LYS A 116 7.35 14.46 -8.55
#